data_AF-A0A0T6ARR9-F1
#
_entry.id   AF-A0A0T6ARR9-F1
#
_cell.length_a   1.000
_cell.length_b   1.000
_cell.length_c   1.000
_cell.angle_alpha   90.00
_cell.angle_beta   90.00
_cell.angle_gamma   90.00
#
_symmetry.space_group_name_H-M   'P 1'
#
loop_
_entity.id
_entity.type
_entity.pdbx_description
1 polymer ?
#
loop_
_entity_poly.entity_id
_entity_poly.type
_entity_poly.pdbx_seq_one_letter_code
_entity_poly.pdbx_strand_id
1 'polypeptide(L)'
;MLYILLVMGLVTVVTIGVMRFIAADLSAGIRQLQAVRVFNIAEAGVHYALARLQQVGADAYAGETVAIDDGGTVLGTAAVTVSCLDGQPLPCGGTNAAYRRVVSVATLPVAGPTRTLVVTVEGFPQGTTGYAICGYTSVLINQGITVYGDVAANGTISLLGPASNPARVRADPPPPYTNNGYYTGSAKATGAITCSQGCANQVQGATTPFAPSPICPAVALPTFSPGPDDMTVTTAGWTMDATTGYDWDEVTLNAAGASGGCTGGTPFTDLRIQTGTAGTTTVVNIRRLTMGRCGRLMLLGEGKVDLRIGEELGQALVIGQYGRFGMLPTDTGNDPQPAPAGRLLVRVRSSAHEPAAVQIDRASIVVGTFLVPNGEWDEDRAVGYVGKMYGAVLADTVDVDRDFMFTYDPTAEIAPPTYSNFTLLRSWKDQ
;
A
#
# COMPACT_ATOMS: atom_id res chain seq x y z
N MET A 1 -26.11 -3.44 91.13
CA MET A 1 -25.71 -2.32 90.24
C MET A 1 -24.45 -2.61 89.44
N LEU A 2 -23.33 -3.05 90.06
CA LEU A 2 -22.06 -3.30 89.35
C LEU A 2 -22.19 -4.30 88.18
N TYR A 3 -22.95 -5.39 88.36
CA TYR A 3 -23.16 -6.40 87.32
C TYR A 3 -23.94 -5.86 86.11
N ILE A 4 -24.95 -5.02 86.33
CA ILE A 4 -25.74 -4.39 85.25
C ILE A 4 -24.88 -3.41 84.45
N LEU A 5 -24.01 -2.65 85.13
CA LEU A 5 -23.05 -1.76 84.47
C LEU A 5 -22.01 -2.52 83.65
N LEU A 6 -21.54 -3.68 84.14
CA LEU A 6 -20.62 -4.57 83.41
C LEU A 6 -21.29 -5.16 82.16
N VAL A 7 -22.55 -5.58 82.27
CA VAL A 7 -23.33 -6.10 81.13
C VAL A 7 -23.60 -4.97 80.11
N MET A 8 -23.98 -3.77 80.54
CA MET A 8 -24.12 -2.62 79.63
C MET A 8 -22.79 -2.27 78.95
N GLY A 9 -21.68 -2.26 79.69
CA GLY A 9 -20.35 -2.02 79.13
C GLY A 9 -19.96 -3.06 78.08
N LEU A 10 -20.18 -4.35 78.37
CA LEU A 10 -19.94 -5.45 77.44
C LEU A 10 -20.78 -5.30 76.15
N VAL A 11 -22.07 -5.02 76.27
CA VAL A 11 -22.97 -4.80 75.12
C VAL A 11 -22.49 -3.62 74.28
N THR A 12 -22.02 -2.54 74.90
CA THR A 12 -21.54 -1.36 74.16
C THR A 12 -20.25 -1.67 73.39
N VAL A 13 -19.30 -2.39 74.01
CA VAL A 13 -18.03 -2.78 73.37
C VAL A 13 -18.26 -3.74 72.22
N VAL A 14 -19.14 -4.74 72.40
CA VAL A 14 -19.49 -5.69 71.33
C VAL A 14 -20.18 -4.98 70.17
N THR A 15 -21.14 -4.09 70.45
CA THR A 15 -21.84 -3.34 69.39
C THR A 15 -20.89 -2.43 68.60
N ILE A 16 -19.97 -1.73 69.27
CA ILE A 16 -18.94 -0.91 68.60
C ILE A 16 -17.98 -1.79 67.78
N GLY A 17 -17.57 -2.94 68.32
CA GLY A 17 -16.73 -3.90 67.60
C GLY A 17 -17.38 -4.42 66.32
N VAL A 18 -18.64 -4.82 66.40
CA VAL A 18 -19.43 -5.29 65.24
C VAL A 18 -19.64 -4.16 64.21
N MET A 19 -19.97 -2.94 64.65
CA MET A 19 -20.12 -1.81 63.72
C MET A 19 -18.81 -1.46 63.02
N ARG A 20 -17.67 -1.52 63.72
CA ARG A 20 -16.35 -1.30 63.10
C ARG A 20 -15.99 -2.40 62.09
N PHE A 21 -16.32 -3.65 62.39
CA PHE A 21 -16.10 -4.78 61.47
C PHE A 21 -16.96 -4.63 60.21
N ILE A 22 -18.25 -4.34 60.35
CA ILE A 22 -19.17 -4.12 59.22
C ILE A 22 -18.73 -2.91 58.39
N ALA A 23 -18.30 -1.80 59.03
CA ALA A 23 -17.81 -0.62 58.32
C ALA A 23 -16.51 -0.90 57.55
N ALA A 24 -15.60 -1.70 58.12
CA ALA A 24 -14.38 -2.11 57.44
C ALA A 24 -14.68 -2.99 56.22
N ASP A 25 -15.58 -3.96 56.36
CA ASP A 25 -15.98 -4.88 55.29
C ASP A 25 -16.71 -4.15 54.15
N LEU A 26 -17.63 -3.24 54.49
CA LEU A 26 -18.28 -2.34 53.53
C LEU A 26 -17.26 -1.45 52.81
N SER A 27 -16.28 -0.90 53.52
CA SER A 27 -15.26 -0.04 52.90
C SER A 27 -14.35 -0.82 51.94
N ALA A 28 -14.04 -2.09 52.24
CA ALA A 28 -13.27 -2.97 51.38
C ALA A 28 -14.07 -3.36 50.12
N GLY A 29 -15.34 -3.74 50.29
CA GLY A 29 -16.23 -4.07 49.18
C GLY A 29 -16.48 -2.88 48.24
N ILE A 30 -16.70 -1.68 48.78
CA ILE A 30 -16.87 -0.45 47.99
C ILE A 30 -15.60 -0.14 47.18
N ARG A 31 -14.41 -0.26 47.79
CA ARG A 31 -13.13 -0.03 47.09
C ARG A 31 -12.91 -1.04 45.96
N GLN A 32 -13.28 -2.30 46.16
CA GLN A 32 -13.15 -3.33 45.13
C GLN A 32 -14.11 -3.06 43.96
N LEU A 33 -15.36 -2.68 44.24
CA LEU A 33 -16.33 -2.27 43.22
C LEU A 33 -15.88 -1.00 42.47
N GLN A 34 -15.33 -0.03 43.17
CA GLN A 34 -14.74 1.16 42.56
C GLN A 34 -13.57 0.80 41.64
N ALA A 35 -12.68 -0.11 42.04
CA ALA A 35 -11.56 -0.54 41.20
C ALA A 35 -12.03 -1.22 39.90
N VAL A 36 -13.03 -2.11 39.99
CA VAL A 36 -13.63 -2.76 38.80
C VAL A 36 -14.33 -1.74 37.91
N ARG A 37 -15.05 -0.78 38.50
CA ARG A 37 -15.74 0.26 37.74
C ARG A 37 -14.76 1.12 36.95
N VAL A 38 -13.67 1.55 37.57
CA VAL A 38 -12.64 2.39 36.89
C VAL A 38 -11.92 1.60 35.81
N PHE A 39 -11.67 0.30 36.02
CA PHE A 39 -11.15 -0.58 34.97
C PHE A 39 -12.09 -0.63 33.76
N ASN A 40 -13.40 -0.86 33.96
CA ASN A 40 -14.38 -0.90 32.88
C ASN A 40 -14.49 0.45 32.13
N ILE A 41 -14.35 1.57 32.84
CA ILE A 41 -14.32 2.91 32.22
C ILE A 41 -13.05 3.07 31.36
N ALA A 42 -11.89 2.59 31.83
CA ALA A 42 -10.66 2.63 31.06
C ALA A 42 -10.77 1.78 29.79
N GLU A 43 -11.35 0.57 29.91
CA GLU A 43 -11.60 -0.34 28.79
C GLU A 43 -12.56 0.28 27.77
N ALA A 44 -13.66 0.88 28.22
CA ALA A 44 -14.58 1.62 27.37
C ALA A 44 -13.87 2.77 26.63
N GLY A 45 -12.94 3.47 27.28
CA GLY A 45 -12.10 4.49 26.65
C GLY A 45 -11.21 3.92 25.54
N VAL A 46 -10.62 2.73 25.72
CA VAL A 46 -9.85 2.05 24.68
C VAL A 46 -10.76 1.71 23.49
N HIS A 47 -11.92 1.09 23.72
CA HIS A 47 -12.85 0.76 22.64
C HIS A 47 -13.35 1.98 21.88
N TYR A 48 -13.62 3.07 22.60
CA TYR A 48 -13.95 4.35 22.00
C TYR A 48 -12.83 4.85 21.08
N ALA A 49 -11.58 4.81 21.55
CA ALA A 49 -10.40 5.18 20.77
C ALA A 49 -10.29 4.38 19.46
N LEU A 50 -10.48 3.05 19.53
CA LEU A 50 -10.41 2.18 18.37
C LEU A 50 -11.51 2.50 17.35
N ALA A 51 -12.72 2.78 17.82
CA ALA A 51 -13.81 3.22 16.94
C ALA A 51 -13.50 4.57 16.28
N ARG A 52 -12.92 5.53 17.03
CA ARG A 52 -12.53 6.84 16.49
C ARG A 52 -11.39 6.74 15.47
N LEU A 53 -10.42 5.85 15.68
CA LEU A 53 -9.37 5.56 14.70
C LEU A 53 -9.96 5.09 13.36
N GLN A 54 -11.06 4.33 13.39
CA GLN A 54 -11.75 3.88 12.18
C GLN A 54 -12.57 4.99 11.51
N GLN A 55 -13.12 5.93 12.29
CA GLN A 55 -13.97 7.01 11.76
C GLN A 55 -13.17 8.20 11.21
N VAL A 56 -12.14 8.63 11.94
CA VAL A 56 -11.37 9.86 11.64
C VAL A 56 -10.09 9.53 10.86
N GLY A 57 -9.61 8.29 10.97
CA GLY A 57 -8.36 7.84 10.35
C GLY A 57 -7.21 7.73 11.37
N ALA A 58 -6.37 6.72 11.15
CA ALA A 58 -5.32 6.29 12.07
C ALA A 58 -4.17 7.29 12.26
N ASP A 59 -4.04 8.23 11.33
CA ASP A 59 -2.96 9.22 11.29
C ASP A 59 -3.38 10.58 11.85
N ALA A 60 -4.67 10.78 12.10
CA ALA A 60 -5.22 12.06 12.56
C ALA A 60 -5.70 12.02 14.02
N TYR A 61 -6.13 10.86 14.51
CA TYR A 61 -6.74 10.76 15.83
C TYR A 61 -5.71 10.56 16.96
N ALA A 62 -5.36 11.65 17.66
CA ALA A 62 -4.40 11.63 18.78
C ALA A 62 -5.03 11.32 20.16
N GLY A 63 -6.34 11.13 20.23
CA GLY A 63 -7.10 10.93 21.47
C GLY A 63 -7.90 12.15 21.91
N GLU A 64 -8.79 11.94 22.89
CA GLU A 64 -9.65 12.96 23.49
C GLU A 64 -10.10 12.51 24.89
N THR A 65 -10.73 13.40 25.65
CA THR A 65 -11.39 13.02 26.91
C THR A 65 -12.86 12.78 26.66
N VAL A 66 -13.35 11.60 27.04
CA VAL A 66 -14.73 11.16 26.82
C VAL A 66 -15.42 10.83 28.14
N ALA A 67 -16.68 11.25 28.27
CA ALA A 67 -17.54 10.81 29.36
C ALA A 67 -18.16 9.45 29.00
N ILE A 68 -18.09 8.49 29.93
CA ILE A 68 -18.72 7.19 29.78
C ILE A 68 -20.01 7.20 30.57
N ASP A 69 -21.15 7.02 29.90
CA ASP A 69 -22.48 7.04 30.49
C ASP A 69 -23.22 5.70 30.36
N ASP A 70 -24.26 5.55 31.17
CA ASP A 70 -25.25 4.48 31.08
C ASP A 70 -26.64 5.12 30.98
N GLY A 71 -27.11 5.32 29.75
CA GLY A 71 -28.47 5.81 29.47
C GLY A 71 -28.80 7.19 30.05
N GLY A 72 -27.79 8.02 30.34
CA GLY A 72 -27.93 9.38 30.87
C GLY A 72 -27.21 9.66 32.19
N THR A 73 -26.65 8.64 32.85
CA THR A 73 -25.83 8.82 34.06
C THR A 73 -24.35 8.65 33.74
N VAL A 74 -23.51 9.65 34.04
CA VAL A 74 -22.06 9.54 33.85
C VAL A 74 -21.47 8.57 34.87
N LEU A 75 -20.89 7.47 34.37
CA LEU A 75 -20.19 6.47 35.17
C LEU A 75 -18.77 6.92 35.54
N GLY A 76 -18.13 7.71 34.68
CA GLY A 76 -16.83 8.33 34.86
C GLY A 76 -16.30 8.92 33.56
N THR A 77 -15.02 9.28 33.55
CA THR A 77 -14.35 9.88 32.39
C THR A 77 -13.12 9.06 32.02
N ALA A 78 -12.90 8.89 30.72
CA ALA A 78 -11.69 8.30 30.17
C ALA A 78 -10.92 9.35 29.36
N ALA A 79 -9.68 9.64 29.77
CA ALA A 79 -8.75 10.44 29.00
C ALA A 79 -7.92 9.49 28.12
N VAL A 80 -8.17 9.55 26.82
CA VAL A 80 -7.55 8.67 25.83
C VAL A 80 -6.45 9.43 25.12
N THR A 81 -5.30 8.78 24.93
CA THR A 81 -4.23 9.26 24.02
C THR A 81 -3.82 8.15 23.08
N VAL A 82 -3.55 8.50 21.83
CA VAL A 82 -3.07 7.58 20.79
C VAL A 82 -1.76 8.10 20.23
N SER A 83 -0.78 7.21 20.12
CA SER A 83 0.58 7.50 19.67
C SER A 83 1.15 6.33 18.87
N CYS A 84 2.31 6.54 18.24
CA CYS A 84 3.08 5.46 17.64
C CYS A 84 3.69 4.53 18.70
N LEU A 85 4.07 3.32 18.30
CA LEU A 85 4.60 2.30 19.23
C LEU A 85 5.84 2.77 19.98
N ASP A 86 6.67 3.59 19.35
CA ASP A 86 7.88 4.22 19.89
C ASP A 86 7.61 5.50 20.70
N GLY A 87 6.34 5.87 20.85
CA GLY A 87 5.90 7.07 21.59
C GLY A 87 5.93 8.36 20.76
N GLN A 88 6.27 8.31 19.47
CA GLN A 88 6.19 9.48 18.59
C GLN A 88 4.73 9.88 18.31
N PRO A 89 4.47 11.16 18.02
CA PRO A 89 3.15 11.61 17.57
C PRO A 89 2.80 11.02 16.20
N LEU A 90 1.51 10.98 15.89
CA LEU A 90 1.01 10.60 14.56
C LEU A 90 1.45 11.64 13.50
N PRO A 91 1.64 11.24 12.22
CA PRO A 91 1.47 9.89 11.64
C PRO A 91 2.64 8.94 11.94
N CYS A 92 2.37 7.63 12.00
CA CYS A 92 3.41 6.62 12.25
C CYS A 92 4.08 6.16 10.96
N GLY A 93 5.42 6.17 10.92
CA GLY A 93 6.21 5.69 9.79
C GLY A 93 7.12 4.50 10.12
N GLY A 94 7.84 4.02 9.10
CA GLY A 94 8.84 2.96 9.25
C GLY A 94 8.26 1.60 9.64
N THR A 95 9.05 0.79 10.35
CA THR A 95 8.68 -0.59 10.75
C THR A 95 7.49 -0.66 11.70
N ASN A 96 7.11 0.46 12.31
CA ASN A 96 6.03 0.54 13.29
C ASN A 96 4.74 1.18 12.74
N ALA A 97 4.68 1.47 11.44
CA ALA A 97 3.54 2.14 10.82
C ALA A 97 2.20 1.42 11.05
N ALA A 98 2.23 0.09 11.19
CA ALA A 98 1.07 -0.76 11.46
C ALA A 98 0.53 -0.68 12.89
N TYR A 99 1.28 -0.12 13.84
CA TYR A 99 0.95 -0.22 15.26
C TYR A 99 0.51 1.12 15.84
N ARG A 100 -0.44 1.08 16.77
CA ARG A 100 -0.83 2.23 17.59
C ARG A 100 -0.77 1.84 19.06
N ARG A 101 -0.23 2.75 19.86
CA ARG A 101 -0.22 2.69 21.32
C ARG A 101 -1.35 3.58 21.83
N VAL A 102 -2.35 2.96 22.43
CA VAL A 102 -3.52 3.61 23.04
C VAL A 102 -3.35 3.58 24.55
N VAL A 103 -3.45 4.74 25.20
CA VAL A 103 -3.45 4.87 26.66
C VAL A 103 -4.79 5.45 27.07
N SER A 104 -5.51 4.76 27.95
CA SER A 104 -6.78 5.20 28.52
C SER A 104 -6.65 5.34 30.02
N VAL A 105 -6.77 6.57 30.53
CA VAL A 105 -6.73 6.89 31.96
C VAL A 105 -8.15 7.16 32.43
N ALA A 106 -8.66 6.33 33.34
CA ALA A 106 -10.01 6.44 33.85
C ALA A 106 -10.09 7.05 35.25
N THR A 107 -11.13 7.85 35.46
CA THR A 107 -11.46 8.49 36.74
C THR A 107 -12.95 8.39 37.05
N LEU A 108 -13.29 8.30 38.34
CA LEU A 108 -14.68 8.37 38.80
C LEU A 108 -15.16 9.83 38.94
N PRO A 109 -16.47 10.08 38.90
CA PRO A 109 -17.06 11.39 39.18
C PRO A 109 -16.87 11.84 40.64
N VAL A 110 -16.51 10.90 41.51
CA VAL A 110 -16.23 11.12 42.94
C VAL A 110 -14.77 10.78 43.22
N ALA A 111 -14.18 11.38 44.25
CA ALA A 111 -12.82 11.06 44.67
C ALA A 111 -12.65 9.55 44.89
N GLY A 112 -11.66 8.97 44.23
CA GLY A 112 -11.50 7.52 44.17
C GLY A 112 -10.22 7.11 43.41
N PRO A 113 -10.03 5.80 43.19
CA PRO A 113 -8.87 5.30 42.47
C PRO A 113 -8.90 5.74 41.00
N THR A 114 -7.72 5.91 40.42
CA THR A 114 -7.52 6.04 38.98
C THR A 114 -6.90 4.75 38.45
N ARG A 115 -7.18 4.39 37.20
CA ARG A 115 -6.55 3.25 36.52
C ARG A 115 -6.09 3.66 35.15
N THR A 116 -4.97 3.11 34.71
CA THR A 116 -4.45 3.34 33.38
C THR A 116 -4.33 2.04 32.62
N LEU A 117 -5.02 1.95 31.48
CA LEU A 117 -4.81 0.87 30.51
C LEU A 117 -3.90 1.36 29.40
N VAL A 118 -2.85 0.60 29.12
CA VAL A 118 -1.97 0.80 27.97
C VAL A 118 -2.14 -0.39 27.04
N VAL A 119 -2.53 -0.12 25.81
CA VAL A 119 -2.86 -1.12 24.81
C VAL A 119 -2.07 -0.85 23.53
N THR A 120 -1.51 -1.91 22.94
CA THR A 120 -0.94 -1.87 21.60
C THR A 120 -1.85 -2.65 20.68
N VAL A 121 -2.34 -1.96 19.65
CA VAL A 121 -3.16 -2.54 18.59
C VAL A 121 -2.40 -2.48 17.28
N GLU A 122 -2.63 -3.50 16.45
CA GLU A 122 -2.17 -3.53 15.07
C GLU A 122 -3.36 -3.27 14.15
N GLY A 123 -3.11 -2.40 13.18
CA GLY A 123 -4.03 -2.13 12.08
C GLY A 123 -3.74 -3.06 10.93
N PHE A 124 -4.81 -3.54 10.29
CA PHE A 124 -4.69 -4.12 8.97
C PHE A 124 -4.53 -3.00 7.95
N PRO A 125 -3.72 -3.12 6.91
CA PRO A 125 -3.70 -2.13 5.83
C PRO A 125 -5.13 -1.86 5.34
N GLN A 126 -5.66 -0.63 5.52
CA GLN A 126 -6.91 -0.19 4.88
C GLN A 126 -6.52 0.59 3.62
N GLY A 127 -7.25 0.31 2.54
CA GLY A 127 -6.95 0.97 1.28
C GLY A 127 -5.58 0.54 0.78
N THR A 128 -5.51 -0.70 0.28
CA THR A 128 -4.86 -0.99 -1.00
C THR A 128 -3.69 -0.07 -1.37
N THR A 129 -2.58 -0.17 -0.66
CA THR A 129 -1.29 -0.11 -1.33
C THR A 129 -1.05 -1.48 -1.93
N GLY A 130 -1.66 -1.70 -3.10
CA GLY A 130 -1.71 -3.02 -3.72
C GLY A 130 -2.65 -3.11 -4.91
N TYR A 131 -3.10 -1.98 -5.46
CA TYR A 131 -3.69 -2.03 -6.79
C TYR A 131 -2.60 -2.44 -7.78
N ALA A 132 -2.88 -3.46 -8.58
CA ALA A 132 -2.12 -3.76 -9.77
C ALA A 132 -2.10 -2.53 -10.68
N ILE A 133 -3.29 -1.95 -10.86
CA ILE A 133 -3.52 -0.80 -11.73
C ILE A 133 -4.40 0.19 -11.00
N CYS A 134 -3.98 1.46 -10.97
CA CYS A 134 -4.78 2.57 -10.49
C CYS A 134 -4.75 3.74 -11.49
N GLY A 135 -5.90 4.14 -12.01
CA GLY A 135 -6.04 5.31 -12.90
C GLY A 135 -6.69 6.50 -12.19
N TYR A 136 -6.16 7.71 -12.30
CA TYR A 136 -6.86 8.87 -11.74
C TYR A 136 -8.14 9.22 -12.51
N THR A 137 -8.10 9.13 -13.83
CA THR A 137 -9.24 9.42 -14.70
C THR A 137 -9.94 8.14 -15.15
N SER A 138 -9.21 7.19 -15.74
CA SER A 138 -9.81 5.95 -16.21
C SER A 138 -8.84 4.79 -16.32
N VAL A 139 -9.39 3.58 -16.24
CA VAL A 139 -8.71 2.33 -16.57
C VAL A 139 -9.51 1.58 -17.63
N LEU A 140 -8.90 1.35 -18.78
CA LEU A 140 -9.41 0.54 -19.86
C LEU A 140 -8.59 -0.75 -19.96
N ILE A 141 -9.25 -1.89 -19.91
CA ILE A 141 -8.61 -3.20 -20.09
C ILE A 141 -9.33 -3.90 -21.23
N ASN A 142 -8.61 -4.11 -22.33
CA ASN A 142 -9.18 -4.69 -23.54
C ASN A 142 -9.25 -6.24 -23.48
N GLN A 143 -9.78 -6.83 -24.54
CA GLN A 143 -9.97 -8.27 -24.64
C GLN A 143 -8.68 -9.09 -24.46
N GLY A 144 -8.80 -10.28 -23.89
CA GLY A 144 -7.69 -11.24 -23.75
C GLY A 144 -6.63 -10.89 -22.71
N ILE A 145 -6.87 -9.84 -21.92
CA ILE A 145 -5.97 -9.45 -20.83
C ILE A 145 -6.44 -10.06 -19.52
N THR A 146 -5.49 -10.53 -18.72
CA THR A 146 -5.74 -10.92 -17.33
C THR A 146 -4.85 -10.11 -16.40
N VAL A 147 -5.49 -9.41 -15.47
CA VAL A 147 -4.84 -8.71 -14.36
C VAL A 147 -4.99 -9.57 -13.11
N TYR A 148 -3.86 -10.00 -12.55
CA TYR A 148 -3.78 -10.68 -11.26
C TYR A 148 -3.43 -9.66 -10.19
N GLY A 149 -4.46 -9.19 -9.49
CA GLY A 149 -4.41 -8.10 -8.52
C GLY A 149 -5.66 -7.24 -8.56
N ASP A 150 -5.81 -6.34 -7.60
CA ASP A 150 -6.97 -5.44 -7.55
C ASP A 150 -6.77 -4.26 -8.53
N VAL A 151 -7.87 -3.76 -9.11
CA VAL A 151 -7.87 -2.61 -10.04
C VAL A 151 -8.71 -1.48 -9.47
N ALA A 152 -8.23 -0.24 -9.62
CA ALA A 152 -8.96 0.93 -9.18
C ALA A 152 -8.93 2.11 -10.15
N ALA A 153 -9.93 2.98 -10.03
CA ALA A 153 -9.93 4.26 -10.72
C ALA A 153 -10.60 5.37 -9.90
N ASN A 154 -10.02 6.58 -9.89
CA ASN A 154 -10.71 7.80 -9.41
C ASN A 154 -11.71 8.36 -10.43
N GLY A 155 -11.89 7.70 -11.58
CA GLY A 155 -13.03 7.85 -12.48
C GLY A 155 -13.63 6.50 -12.86
N THR A 156 -13.50 6.05 -14.10
CA THR A 156 -14.20 4.84 -14.61
C THR A 156 -13.28 3.65 -14.84
N ILE A 157 -13.85 2.44 -14.78
CA ILE A 157 -13.19 1.19 -15.19
C ILE A 157 -14.01 0.54 -16.31
N SER A 158 -13.35 0.13 -17.39
CA SER A 158 -13.97 -0.58 -18.50
C SER A 158 -13.22 -1.87 -18.82
N LEU A 159 -13.91 -3.00 -18.72
CA LEU A 159 -13.41 -4.34 -19.06
C LEU A 159 -14.08 -4.82 -20.35
N LEU A 160 -13.32 -4.93 -21.43
CA LEU A 160 -13.85 -5.25 -22.77
C LEU A 160 -13.59 -6.69 -23.22
N GLY A 161 -14.13 -7.02 -24.39
CA GLY A 161 -13.87 -8.28 -25.10
C GLY A 161 -15.05 -9.23 -25.24
N PRO A 162 -14.99 -10.17 -26.20
CA PRO A 162 -16.03 -11.16 -26.45
C PRO A 162 -16.02 -12.27 -25.38
N ALA A 163 -17.10 -13.03 -25.28
CA ALA A 163 -17.23 -14.16 -24.35
C ALA A 163 -16.09 -15.19 -24.45
N SER A 164 -15.53 -15.37 -25.66
CA SER A 164 -14.42 -16.30 -25.92
C SER A 164 -13.08 -15.83 -25.36
N ASN A 165 -12.89 -14.51 -25.21
CA ASN A 165 -11.62 -13.93 -24.76
C ASN A 165 -11.82 -12.58 -24.03
N PRO A 166 -12.57 -12.54 -22.91
CA PRO A 166 -12.85 -11.28 -22.22
C PRO A 166 -11.65 -10.83 -21.40
N ALA A 167 -11.56 -9.52 -21.14
CA ALA A 167 -10.72 -8.95 -20.08
C ALA A 167 -11.11 -9.55 -18.73
N ARG A 168 -10.12 -9.86 -17.87
CA ARG A 168 -10.34 -10.45 -16.56
C ARG A 168 -9.51 -9.77 -15.47
N VAL A 169 -10.13 -9.55 -14.32
CA VAL A 169 -9.48 -9.22 -13.05
C VAL A 169 -9.60 -10.46 -12.15
N ARG A 170 -8.48 -10.93 -11.64
CA ARG A 170 -8.35 -12.17 -10.89
C ARG A 170 -7.55 -11.93 -9.62
N ALA A 171 -7.75 -12.82 -8.65
CA ALA A 171 -6.95 -12.89 -7.42
C ALA A 171 -5.50 -13.27 -7.76
N ASP A 172 -4.71 -13.72 -6.78
CA ASP A 172 -3.32 -14.12 -6.99
C ASP A 172 -3.10 -14.99 -8.24
N PRO A 173 -1.97 -14.80 -8.96
CA PRO A 173 -1.67 -15.58 -10.14
C PRO A 173 -1.50 -17.07 -9.77
N PRO A 174 -1.75 -17.99 -10.71
CA PRO A 174 -1.49 -19.40 -10.48
C PRO A 174 0.00 -19.63 -10.14
N PRO A 175 0.33 -20.71 -9.40
CA PRO A 175 1.71 -21.05 -9.04
C PRO A 175 2.68 -20.92 -10.22
N PRO A 176 3.92 -20.42 -10.02
CA PRO A 176 4.66 -20.38 -8.75
C PRO A 176 4.53 -19.08 -7.93
N TYR A 177 3.85 -18.05 -8.45
CA TYR A 177 3.77 -16.73 -7.83
C TYR A 177 2.58 -16.64 -6.86
N THR A 178 2.51 -17.50 -5.84
CA THR A 178 1.43 -17.37 -4.85
C THR A 178 1.71 -16.18 -3.93
N ASN A 179 0.97 -15.09 -4.09
CA ASN A 179 1.02 -13.92 -3.21
C ASN A 179 0.22 -14.16 -1.90
N ASN A 180 0.22 -15.38 -1.35
CA ASN A 180 -0.40 -15.72 -0.06
C ASN A 180 -1.85 -15.23 0.19
N GLY A 181 -2.65 -15.00 -0.85
CA GLY A 181 -4.01 -14.46 -0.77
C GLY A 181 -4.06 -12.96 -0.51
N TYR A 182 -3.00 -12.21 -0.84
CA TYR A 182 -2.98 -10.75 -0.66
C TYR A 182 -4.04 -10.05 -1.51
N TYR A 183 -4.43 -10.63 -2.66
CA TYR A 183 -5.38 -10.00 -3.57
C TYR A 183 -6.63 -10.82 -3.82
N THR A 184 -7.74 -10.08 -3.95
CA THR A 184 -9.06 -10.66 -4.19
C THR A 184 -9.44 -10.65 -5.66
N GLY A 185 -8.76 -9.82 -6.48
CA GLY A 185 -9.12 -9.57 -7.86
C GLY A 185 -10.36 -8.69 -7.97
N SER A 186 -10.46 -7.69 -7.08
CA SER A 186 -11.57 -6.74 -7.00
C SER A 186 -11.38 -5.54 -7.93
N ALA A 187 -12.48 -4.89 -8.29
CA ALA A 187 -12.48 -3.65 -9.07
C ALA A 187 -13.25 -2.55 -8.32
N LYS A 188 -12.64 -1.38 -8.10
CA LYS A 188 -13.23 -0.28 -7.33
C LYS A 188 -13.10 1.05 -8.08
N ALA A 189 -14.19 1.76 -8.29
CA ALA A 189 -14.19 3.02 -9.04
C ALA A 189 -15.09 4.07 -8.38
N THR A 190 -14.74 5.35 -8.49
CA THR A 190 -15.63 6.46 -8.08
C THR A 190 -16.73 6.69 -9.12
N GLY A 191 -16.48 6.28 -10.37
CA GLY A 191 -17.43 6.24 -11.46
C GLY A 191 -18.00 4.84 -11.71
N ALA A 192 -18.50 4.64 -12.92
CA ALA A 192 -19.04 3.35 -13.34
C ALA A 192 -17.93 2.32 -13.57
N ILE A 193 -18.25 1.06 -13.29
CA ILE A 193 -17.48 -0.11 -13.72
C ILE A 193 -18.31 -0.82 -14.79
N THR A 194 -17.77 -0.89 -16.01
CA THR A 194 -18.45 -1.53 -17.15
C THR A 194 -17.73 -2.81 -17.56
N CYS A 195 -18.49 -3.87 -17.83
CA CYS A 195 -17.97 -5.20 -18.14
C CYS A 195 -18.74 -5.78 -19.34
N SER A 196 -18.07 -5.99 -20.46
CA SER A 196 -18.69 -6.45 -21.72
C SER A 196 -19.38 -7.81 -21.62
N GLN A 197 -18.94 -8.69 -20.72
CA GLN A 197 -19.49 -10.03 -20.47
C GLN A 197 -20.17 -10.15 -19.09
N GLY A 198 -20.46 -9.01 -18.46
CA GLY A 198 -20.97 -8.94 -17.09
C GLY A 198 -19.85 -9.10 -16.05
N CYS A 199 -19.88 -8.25 -15.02
CA CYS A 199 -18.77 -8.16 -14.08
C CYS A 199 -18.57 -9.43 -13.25
N ALA A 200 -19.61 -10.23 -13.00
CA ALA A 200 -19.48 -11.52 -12.32
C ALA A 200 -18.60 -12.54 -13.09
N ASN A 201 -18.46 -12.38 -14.41
CA ASN A 201 -17.62 -13.26 -15.24
C ASN A 201 -16.19 -12.71 -15.39
N GLN A 202 -16.05 -11.38 -15.38
CA GLN A 202 -14.79 -10.68 -15.64
C GLN A 202 -14.02 -10.31 -14.38
N VAL A 203 -14.68 -10.12 -13.24
CA VAL A 203 -14.07 -9.77 -11.95
C VAL A 203 -14.29 -10.92 -10.98
N GLN A 204 -13.22 -11.44 -10.37
CA GLN A 204 -13.30 -12.53 -9.41
C GLN A 204 -13.68 -12.05 -8.01
N GLY A 205 -13.14 -10.89 -7.61
CA GLY A 205 -13.44 -10.24 -6.34
C GLY A 205 -14.73 -9.42 -6.39
N ALA A 206 -14.83 -8.45 -5.48
CA ALA A 206 -15.96 -7.54 -5.44
C ALA A 206 -15.83 -6.45 -6.53
N THR A 207 -16.96 -6.06 -7.10
CA THR A 207 -17.06 -4.78 -7.82
C THR A 207 -17.70 -3.72 -6.93
N THR A 208 -17.07 -2.56 -6.85
CA THR A 208 -17.59 -1.43 -6.07
C THR A 208 -17.57 -0.17 -6.93
N PRO A 209 -18.57 -0.01 -7.82
CA PRO A 209 -18.76 1.22 -8.58
C PRO A 209 -19.27 2.35 -7.67
N PHE A 210 -19.05 3.60 -8.06
CA PHE A 210 -19.50 4.79 -7.32
C PHE A 210 -19.02 4.85 -5.86
N ALA A 211 -17.82 4.34 -5.58
CA ALA A 211 -17.24 4.37 -4.25
C ALA A 211 -16.84 5.80 -3.85
N PRO A 212 -16.79 6.12 -2.54
CA PRO A 212 -16.27 7.40 -2.07
C PRO A 212 -14.84 7.65 -2.54
N SER A 213 -14.58 8.89 -2.97
CA SER A 213 -13.27 9.39 -3.43
C SER A 213 -12.42 9.94 -2.28
N PRO A 214 -11.07 9.92 -2.36
CA PRO A 214 -10.25 9.29 -3.41
C PRO A 214 -9.98 7.80 -3.17
N ILE A 215 -9.88 7.03 -4.25
CA ILE A 215 -9.51 5.60 -4.24
C ILE A 215 -8.01 5.44 -4.55
N CYS A 216 -7.52 6.06 -5.63
CA CYS A 216 -6.11 6.04 -5.98
C CYS A 216 -5.32 6.99 -5.06
N PRO A 217 -4.16 6.55 -4.54
CA PRO A 217 -3.33 7.37 -3.67
C PRO A 217 -2.78 8.57 -4.44
N ALA A 218 -2.70 9.73 -3.78
CA ALA A 218 -2.00 10.88 -4.34
C ALA A 218 -0.48 10.64 -4.25
N VAL A 219 0.23 10.81 -5.37
CA VAL A 219 1.68 10.66 -5.43
C VAL A 219 2.31 12.00 -5.77
N ALA A 220 3.28 12.42 -4.95
CA ALA A 220 4.14 13.56 -5.27
C ALA A 220 5.33 13.07 -6.12
N LEU A 221 5.52 13.69 -7.29
CA LEU A 221 6.71 13.46 -8.10
C LEU A 221 7.92 14.21 -7.50
N PRO A 222 9.12 13.62 -7.51
CA PRO A 222 10.35 14.28 -7.05
C PRO A 222 10.82 15.33 -8.06
N THR A 223 11.93 15.98 -7.76
CA THR A 223 12.64 16.81 -8.73
C THR A 223 13.27 15.93 -9.82
N PHE A 224 13.17 16.40 -11.07
CA PHE A 224 13.80 15.82 -12.25
C PHE A 224 14.95 16.72 -12.67
N SER A 225 16.12 16.13 -12.92
CA SER A 225 17.31 16.85 -13.34
C SER A 225 18.03 16.06 -14.43
N PRO A 226 17.44 15.95 -15.64
CA PRO A 226 18.09 15.28 -16.76
C PRO A 226 19.43 15.95 -17.09
N GLY A 227 20.36 15.14 -17.58
CA GLY A 227 21.67 15.61 -18.06
C GLY A 227 21.54 16.38 -19.39
N PRO A 228 22.64 17.01 -19.86
CA PRO A 228 22.64 17.75 -21.11
C PRO A 228 22.94 16.89 -22.35
N ASP A 229 23.41 15.66 -22.15
CA ASP A 229 23.99 14.83 -23.20
C ASP A 229 23.08 13.66 -23.57
N ASP A 230 23.06 13.31 -24.85
CA ASP A 230 22.38 12.12 -25.36
C ASP A 230 23.27 10.88 -25.32
N MET A 231 22.65 9.70 -25.19
CA MET A 231 23.30 8.41 -25.25
C MET A 231 22.60 7.48 -26.25
N THR A 232 23.35 6.99 -27.24
CA THR A 232 22.89 5.91 -28.13
C THR A 232 23.59 4.60 -27.78
N VAL A 233 22.83 3.64 -27.26
CA VAL A 233 23.31 2.30 -26.89
C VAL A 233 23.24 1.37 -28.10
N THR A 234 24.36 0.71 -28.40
CA THR A 234 24.47 -0.28 -29.48
C THR A 234 24.47 -1.71 -28.93
N THR A 235 24.51 -2.72 -29.79
CA THR A 235 24.41 -4.14 -29.41
C THR A 235 25.53 -4.65 -28.48
N ALA A 236 26.65 -3.93 -28.36
CA ALA A 236 27.66 -4.22 -27.33
C ALA A 236 27.12 -3.98 -25.89
N GLY A 237 26.03 -3.22 -25.78
CA GLY A 237 25.45 -2.75 -24.54
C GLY A 237 26.25 -1.61 -23.91
N TRP A 238 25.70 -1.03 -22.86
CA TRP A 238 26.29 0.09 -22.15
C TRP A 238 25.84 0.12 -20.70
N THR A 239 26.69 0.63 -19.80
CA THR A 239 26.44 0.66 -18.36
C THR A 239 26.44 2.09 -17.84
N MET A 240 25.35 2.47 -17.16
CA MET A 240 25.28 3.62 -16.26
C MET A 240 25.92 3.23 -14.92
N ASP A 241 27.01 3.88 -14.56
CA ASP A 241 27.70 3.69 -13.29
C ASP A 241 28.32 5.00 -12.78
N ALA A 242 29.09 4.92 -11.69
CA ALA A 242 29.75 6.11 -11.12
C ALA A 242 30.77 6.78 -12.06
N THR A 243 31.26 6.09 -13.09
CA THR A 243 32.22 6.59 -14.07
C THR A 243 31.52 7.25 -15.25
N THR A 244 30.42 6.65 -15.72
CA THR A 244 29.68 7.13 -16.88
C THR A 244 28.58 8.13 -16.53
N GLY A 245 28.07 8.11 -15.31
CA GLY A 245 27.00 8.98 -14.83
C GLY A 245 25.60 8.39 -15.00
N TYR A 246 24.64 8.97 -14.27
CA TYR A 246 23.24 8.53 -14.22
C TYR A 246 22.25 9.60 -14.73
N ASP A 247 22.74 10.72 -15.23
CA ASP A 247 21.93 11.85 -15.68
C ASP A 247 22.16 12.08 -17.17
N TRP A 248 21.10 11.98 -17.98
CA TRP A 248 21.14 12.04 -19.45
C TRP A 248 19.98 12.87 -20.00
N ASP A 249 20.13 13.44 -21.20
CA ASP A 249 19.00 14.05 -21.92
C ASP A 249 18.17 12.94 -22.56
N GLU A 250 18.56 12.44 -23.74
CA GLU A 250 17.92 11.28 -24.36
C GLU A 250 18.77 10.03 -24.29
N VAL A 251 18.16 8.89 -23.93
CA VAL A 251 18.79 7.57 -24.03
C VAL A 251 18.04 6.72 -25.04
N THR A 252 18.71 6.33 -26.12
CA THR A 252 18.14 5.51 -27.18
C THR A 252 18.90 4.20 -27.32
N LEU A 253 18.20 3.07 -27.16
CA LEU A 253 18.75 1.74 -27.45
C LEU A 253 18.39 1.38 -28.89
N ASN A 254 19.41 1.15 -29.72
CA ASN A 254 19.19 0.69 -31.09
C ASN A 254 18.52 -0.68 -31.10
N ALA A 255 17.65 -0.90 -32.10
CA ALA A 255 17.00 -2.19 -32.29
C ALA A 255 18.03 -3.33 -32.47
N ALA A 256 17.75 -4.46 -31.83
CA ALA A 256 18.51 -5.70 -31.93
C ALA A 256 17.64 -6.85 -32.48
N GLY A 257 18.28 -8.02 -32.59
CA GLY A 257 17.64 -9.25 -33.05
C GLY A 257 17.19 -9.23 -34.52
N ALA A 258 16.67 -10.36 -34.98
CA ALA A 258 16.07 -10.49 -36.29
C ALA A 258 14.64 -9.90 -36.31
N SER A 259 14.08 -9.70 -37.50
CA SER A 259 12.70 -9.18 -37.67
C SER A 259 11.62 -10.06 -37.03
N GLY A 260 11.91 -11.34 -36.77
CA GLY A 260 11.01 -12.30 -36.14
C GLY A 260 11.16 -12.47 -34.62
N GLY A 261 12.06 -11.73 -33.96
CA GLY A 261 12.26 -11.81 -32.51
C GLY A 261 13.73 -11.67 -32.08
N CYS A 262 13.98 -11.79 -30.78
CA CYS A 262 15.30 -11.62 -30.17
C CYS A 262 16.17 -12.87 -30.34
N THR A 263 16.51 -13.18 -31.59
CA THR A 263 17.33 -14.32 -32.01
C THR A 263 18.63 -13.87 -32.67
N GLY A 264 19.64 -14.73 -32.71
CA GLY A 264 20.97 -14.47 -33.28
C GLY A 264 22.10 -14.41 -32.24
N GLY A 265 23.33 -14.12 -32.68
CA GLY A 265 24.51 -14.09 -31.81
C GLY A 265 24.53 -12.94 -30.79
N THR A 266 23.85 -11.82 -31.10
CA THR A 266 23.63 -10.67 -30.19
C THR A 266 22.13 -10.34 -30.17
N PRO A 267 21.33 -11.07 -29.38
CA PRO A 267 19.88 -11.01 -29.46
C PRO A 267 19.28 -9.73 -28.86
N PHE A 268 20.03 -9.00 -28.02
CA PHE A 268 19.56 -7.80 -27.31
C PHE A 268 20.56 -6.64 -27.42
N THR A 269 20.04 -5.42 -27.30
CA THR A 269 20.81 -4.21 -26.99
C THR A 269 20.63 -3.91 -25.51
N ASP A 270 21.71 -4.01 -24.73
CA ASP A 270 21.63 -3.96 -23.27
C ASP A 270 21.96 -2.56 -22.72
N LEU A 271 21.01 -1.92 -22.05
CA LEU A 271 21.28 -0.85 -21.09
C LEU A 271 21.38 -1.44 -19.69
N ARG A 272 22.46 -1.16 -18.97
CA ARG A 272 22.71 -1.69 -17.62
C ARG A 272 22.79 -0.54 -16.64
N ILE A 273 22.10 -0.63 -15.51
CA ILE A 273 22.18 0.36 -14.43
C ILE A 273 22.88 -0.32 -13.25
N GLN A 274 24.07 0.18 -12.90
CA GLN A 274 24.80 -0.30 -11.74
C GLN A 274 24.18 0.29 -10.47
N THR A 275 23.73 -0.59 -9.57
CA THR A 275 23.24 -0.21 -8.25
C THR A 275 24.26 -0.53 -7.17
N GLY A 276 24.06 0.08 -5.99
CA GLY A 276 24.80 -0.23 -4.78
C GLY A 276 24.37 -1.54 -4.10
N THR A 277 24.68 -1.65 -2.80
CA THR A 277 24.28 -2.78 -1.95
C THR A 277 22.78 -2.75 -1.65
N ALA A 278 22.25 -3.88 -1.16
CA ALA A 278 20.86 -3.95 -0.69
C ALA A 278 20.52 -2.79 0.29
N GLY A 279 19.32 -2.23 0.14
CA GLY A 279 18.85 -1.09 0.94
C GLY A 279 19.30 0.29 0.45
N THR A 280 20.16 0.37 -0.56
CA THR A 280 20.51 1.65 -1.22
C THR A 280 19.62 1.93 -2.42
N THR A 281 19.44 3.22 -2.75
CA THR A 281 18.68 3.66 -3.93
C THR A 281 19.61 4.42 -4.86
N THR A 282 19.70 3.98 -6.11
CA THR A 282 20.40 4.66 -7.20
C THR A 282 19.39 5.49 -7.96
N VAL A 283 19.60 6.80 -8.03
CA VAL A 283 18.72 7.71 -8.78
C VAL A 283 19.28 7.89 -10.18
N VAL A 284 18.42 7.76 -11.19
CA VAL A 284 18.74 7.95 -12.61
C VAL A 284 17.81 9.00 -13.16
N ASN A 285 18.33 10.07 -13.78
CA ASN A 285 17.52 11.11 -14.41
C ASN A 285 17.70 11.09 -15.92
N ILE A 286 16.60 11.00 -16.66
CA ILE A 286 16.59 11.02 -18.12
C ILE A 286 15.47 11.96 -18.57
N ARG A 287 15.62 12.70 -19.67
CA ARG A 287 14.47 13.40 -20.28
C ARG A 287 13.58 12.39 -21.00
N ARG A 288 14.17 11.58 -21.89
CA ARG A 288 13.46 10.54 -22.67
C ARG A 288 14.26 9.23 -22.76
N LEU A 289 13.59 8.09 -22.59
CA LEU A 289 14.16 6.76 -22.77
C LEU A 289 13.41 6.01 -23.89
N THR A 290 14.11 5.72 -24.99
CA THR A 290 13.56 5.01 -26.15
C THR A 290 14.28 3.68 -26.31
N MET A 291 13.57 2.57 -26.17
CA MET A 291 14.11 1.24 -26.40
C MET A 291 13.61 0.70 -27.74
N GLY A 292 14.51 0.49 -28.70
CA GLY A 292 14.18 -0.22 -29.93
C GLY A 292 13.79 -1.68 -29.69
N ARG A 293 13.39 -2.37 -30.76
CA ARG A 293 13.08 -3.81 -30.71
C ARG A 293 14.20 -4.61 -30.02
N CYS A 294 13.84 -5.52 -29.12
CA CYS A 294 14.80 -6.31 -28.35
C CYS A 294 15.81 -5.44 -27.54
N GLY A 295 15.41 -4.23 -27.14
CA GLY A 295 16.12 -3.49 -26.11
C GLY A 295 15.94 -4.18 -24.76
N ARG A 296 16.99 -4.18 -23.94
CA ARG A 296 16.96 -4.79 -22.61
C ARG A 296 17.57 -3.85 -21.56
N LEU A 297 16.79 -3.50 -20.54
CA LEU A 297 17.26 -2.78 -19.36
C LEU A 297 17.52 -3.76 -18.22
N MET A 298 18.75 -3.81 -17.73
CA MET A 298 19.19 -4.69 -16.64
C MET A 298 19.64 -3.90 -15.40
N LEU A 299 19.29 -4.44 -14.24
CA LEU A 299 19.70 -3.91 -12.94
C LEU A 299 20.89 -4.72 -12.42
N LEU A 300 22.06 -4.10 -12.33
CA LEU A 300 23.26 -4.74 -11.75
C LEU A 300 23.33 -4.40 -10.26
N GLY A 301 23.80 -5.34 -9.43
CA GLY A 301 23.87 -5.16 -7.97
C GLY A 301 22.56 -5.55 -7.26
N GLU A 302 22.41 -5.13 -6.00
CA GLU A 302 21.29 -5.52 -5.10
C GLU A 302 20.41 -4.34 -4.67
N GLY A 303 20.85 -3.11 -4.93
CA GLY A 303 20.10 -1.90 -4.61
C GLY A 303 18.83 -1.73 -5.46
N LYS A 304 18.09 -0.67 -5.13
CA LYS A 304 16.92 -0.18 -5.86
C LYS A 304 17.34 0.87 -6.89
N VAL A 305 16.58 1.00 -7.97
CA VAL A 305 16.67 2.09 -8.94
C VAL A 305 15.42 2.97 -8.83
N ASP A 306 15.64 4.27 -8.69
CA ASP A 306 14.64 5.32 -8.88
C ASP A 306 14.91 6.00 -10.23
N LEU A 307 14.24 5.51 -11.26
CA LEU A 307 14.35 6.01 -12.63
C LEU A 307 13.35 7.13 -12.85
N ARG A 308 13.86 8.35 -13.03
CA ARG A 308 13.08 9.57 -13.20
C ARG A 308 13.16 10.01 -14.65
N ILE A 309 12.05 9.95 -15.36
CA ILE A 309 11.94 10.33 -16.77
C ILE A 309 11.07 11.58 -16.89
N GLY A 310 11.64 12.69 -17.36
CA GLY A 310 11.00 14.00 -17.34
C GLY A 310 10.82 14.63 -18.71
N GLU A 311 9.81 14.20 -19.47
CA GLU A 311 9.41 14.77 -20.77
C GLU A 311 8.01 15.37 -20.65
N GLU A 312 7.90 16.69 -20.47
CA GLU A 312 6.66 17.32 -19.98
C GLU A 312 5.44 17.12 -20.89
N LEU A 313 5.61 17.18 -22.20
CA LEU A 313 4.51 17.19 -23.18
C LEU A 313 4.52 16.02 -24.15
N GLY A 314 5.59 15.22 -24.14
CA GLY A 314 5.79 14.14 -25.10
C GLY A 314 5.82 12.77 -24.44
N GLN A 315 5.99 11.76 -25.29
CA GLN A 315 6.27 10.41 -24.87
C GLN A 315 7.62 10.35 -24.16
N ALA A 316 7.61 9.88 -22.92
CA ALA A 316 8.77 9.87 -22.02
C ALA A 316 9.50 8.53 -22.08
N LEU A 317 8.75 7.43 -22.08
CA LEU A 317 9.29 6.07 -22.09
C LEU A 317 8.66 5.26 -23.22
N VAL A 318 9.50 4.67 -24.07
CA VAL A 318 9.07 3.71 -25.09
C VAL A 318 9.82 2.41 -24.90
N ILE A 319 9.07 1.32 -24.75
CA ILE A 319 9.61 -0.03 -24.74
C ILE A 319 9.16 -0.71 -26.04
N GLY A 320 10.05 -0.75 -27.02
CA GLY A 320 9.77 -1.38 -28.31
C GLY A 320 9.58 -2.90 -28.21
N GLN A 321 9.12 -3.48 -29.32
CA GLN A 321 8.70 -4.88 -29.41
C GLN A 321 9.72 -5.89 -28.84
N TYR A 322 9.24 -6.90 -28.13
CA TYR A 322 10.07 -7.89 -27.43
C TYR A 322 11.06 -7.28 -26.42
N GLY A 323 10.75 -6.08 -25.94
CA GLY A 323 11.57 -5.36 -24.97
C GLY A 323 11.61 -6.09 -23.64
N ARG A 324 12.71 -5.92 -22.91
CA ARG A 324 12.88 -6.46 -21.56
C ARG A 324 13.27 -5.36 -20.61
N PHE A 325 12.39 -5.02 -19.69
CA PHE A 325 12.57 -3.85 -18.83
C PHE A 325 12.60 -4.26 -17.36
N GLY A 326 13.70 -3.97 -16.67
CA GLY A 326 13.86 -4.33 -15.25
C GLY A 326 14.28 -5.78 -15.04
N MET A 327 15.25 -6.27 -15.80
CA MET A 327 15.75 -7.64 -15.71
C MET A 327 16.96 -7.78 -14.78
N LEU A 328 17.17 -8.98 -14.25
CA LEU A 328 18.41 -9.38 -13.57
C LEU A 328 19.52 -9.71 -14.59
N PRO A 329 20.80 -9.69 -14.17
CA PRO A 329 21.92 -10.02 -15.06
C PRO A 329 21.91 -11.48 -15.56
N THR A 330 21.17 -12.35 -14.88
CA THR A 330 20.98 -13.76 -15.25
C THR A 330 19.97 -13.94 -16.38
N ASP A 331 19.32 -12.87 -16.84
CA ASP A 331 18.33 -12.90 -17.91
C ASP A 331 18.93 -13.39 -19.24
N THR A 332 18.24 -14.34 -19.87
CA THR A 332 18.63 -14.85 -21.20
C THR A 332 17.43 -14.90 -22.13
N GLY A 333 17.66 -14.90 -23.45
CA GLY A 333 16.59 -14.91 -24.46
C GLY A 333 15.52 -16.00 -24.26
N ASN A 334 15.90 -17.17 -23.74
CA ASN A 334 14.98 -18.29 -23.53
C ASN A 334 14.49 -18.42 -22.10
N ASP A 335 15.16 -17.78 -21.13
CA ASP A 335 14.84 -17.84 -19.72
C ASP A 335 14.83 -16.41 -19.14
N PRO A 336 13.68 -15.72 -19.22
CA PRO A 336 13.54 -14.38 -18.66
C PRO A 336 13.71 -14.37 -17.14
N GLN A 337 14.53 -13.45 -16.65
CA GLN A 337 14.81 -13.30 -15.21
C GLN A 337 14.39 -11.90 -14.74
N PRO A 338 13.08 -11.65 -14.56
CA PRO A 338 12.59 -10.37 -14.05
C PRO A 338 13.15 -10.11 -12.65
N ALA A 339 13.58 -8.87 -12.38
CA ALA A 339 13.91 -8.47 -11.02
C ALA A 339 12.62 -8.38 -10.16
N PRO A 340 12.70 -8.48 -8.82
CA PRO A 340 11.57 -8.09 -7.97
C PRO A 340 11.16 -6.65 -8.28
N ALA A 341 9.86 -6.40 -8.49
CA ALA A 341 9.37 -5.11 -8.97
C ALA A 341 9.72 -3.94 -8.04
N GLY A 342 9.80 -4.19 -6.72
CA GLY A 342 10.24 -3.21 -5.72
C GLY A 342 11.69 -2.73 -5.87
N ARG A 343 12.47 -3.33 -6.77
CA ARG A 343 13.82 -2.87 -7.14
C ARG A 343 13.82 -1.79 -8.21
N LEU A 344 12.73 -1.60 -8.95
CA LEU A 344 12.66 -0.61 -10.02
C LEU A 344 11.41 0.25 -9.86
N LEU A 345 11.64 1.50 -9.50
CA LEU A 345 10.62 2.51 -9.38
C LEU A 345 10.81 3.53 -10.50
N VAL A 346 9.84 3.61 -11.40
CA VAL A 346 9.85 4.48 -12.57
C VAL A 346 8.87 5.62 -12.32
N ARG A 347 9.39 6.84 -12.35
CA ARG A 347 8.62 8.07 -12.16
C ARG A 347 8.65 8.86 -13.44
N VAL A 348 7.48 9.14 -13.98
CA VAL A 348 7.34 9.82 -15.26
C VAL A 348 6.64 11.16 -15.03
N ARG A 349 7.30 12.24 -15.44
CA ARG A 349 6.70 13.57 -15.53
C ARG A 349 6.42 13.86 -17.00
N SER A 350 5.20 13.53 -17.43
CA SER A 350 4.66 13.82 -18.74
C SER A 350 3.14 13.97 -18.63
N SER A 351 2.56 14.87 -19.42
CA SER A 351 1.11 15.02 -19.58
C SER A 351 0.57 14.42 -20.90
N ALA A 352 1.41 13.66 -21.61
CA ALA A 352 1.06 13.11 -22.92
C ALA A 352 0.01 11.97 -22.82
N HIS A 353 -0.92 11.99 -23.77
CA HIS A 353 -1.98 10.99 -23.93
C HIS A 353 -1.94 10.40 -25.36
N GLU A 354 -1.76 11.24 -26.37
CA GLU A 354 -1.52 10.79 -27.75
C GLU A 354 -0.28 11.47 -28.37
N PRO A 355 0.83 10.74 -28.58
CA PRO A 355 1.10 9.39 -28.08
C PRO A 355 1.18 9.34 -26.54
N ALA A 356 0.98 8.17 -25.95
CA ALA A 356 0.99 7.99 -24.50
C ALA A 356 2.34 8.38 -23.87
N ALA A 357 2.30 8.87 -22.62
CA ALA A 357 3.49 9.22 -21.86
C ALA A 357 4.43 8.02 -21.67
N VAL A 358 3.87 6.84 -21.44
CA VAL A 358 4.58 5.56 -21.48
C VAL A 358 3.90 4.64 -22.46
N GLN A 359 4.67 4.09 -23.39
CA GLN A 359 4.21 3.10 -24.34
C GLN A 359 5.04 1.82 -24.25
N ILE A 360 4.36 0.69 -24.13
CA ILE A 360 4.97 -0.64 -24.17
C ILE A 360 4.42 -1.39 -25.38
N ASP A 361 5.30 -1.72 -26.32
CA ASP A 361 4.93 -2.50 -27.48
C ASP A 361 4.88 -4.00 -27.16
N ARG A 362 4.15 -4.72 -28.02
CA ARG A 362 3.90 -6.17 -27.99
C ARG A 362 5.05 -7.07 -27.53
N ALA A 363 4.63 -8.16 -26.87
CA ALA A 363 5.48 -9.29 -26.46
C ALA A 363 6.66 -8.91 -25.57
N SER A 364 6.58 -7.75 -24.91
CA SER A 364 7.59 -7.27 -23.98
C SER A 364 7.38 -7.88 -22.60
N ILE A 365 8.47 -7.95 -21.83
CA ILE A 365 8.45 -8.32 -20.41
C ILE A 365 8.90 -7.10 -19.63
N VAL A 366 8.01 -6.55 -18.81
CA VAL A 366 8.22 -5.30 -18.09
C VAL A 366 8.08 -5.53 -16.60
N VAL A 367 8.97 -4.93 -15.82
CA VAL A 367 8.98 -5.06 -14.37
C VAL A 367 9.16 -3.69 -13.74
N GLY A 368 8.40 -3.41 -12.68
CA GLY A 368 8.60 -2.24 -11.84
C GLY A 368 7.32 -1.64 -11.29
N THR A 369 7.47 -0.62 -10.48
CA THR A 369 6.40 0.28 -10.08
C THR A 369 6.46 1.52 -10.96
N PHE A 370 5.39 1.81 -11.69
CA PHE A 370 5.32 2.95 -12.60
C PHE A 370 4.35 4.02 -12.07
N LEU A 371 4.87 5.23 -11.92
CA LEU A 371 4.13 6.40 -11.45
C LEU A 371 4.10 7.43 -12.57
N VAL A 372 2.97 7.52 -13.28
CA VAL A 372 2.71 8.40 -14.43
C VAL A 372 1.50 9.30 -14.15
N PRO A 373 1.50 10.06 -13.04
CA PRO A 373 0.28 10.63 -12.46
C PRO A 373 -0.46 11.66 -13.32
N ASN A 374 0.18 12.19 -14.37
CA ASN A 374 -0.39 13.25 -15.21
C ASN A 374 -0.60 12.82 -16.67
N GLY A 375 -0.23 11.59 -17.03
CA GLY A 375 -0.19 11.14 -18.42
C GLY A 375 -0.74 9.74 -18.57
N GLU A 376 -0.71 9.27 -19.81
CA GLU A 376 -1.23 7.97 -20.20
C GLU A 376 -0.17 6.88 -20.15
N TRP A 377 -0.57 5.73 -19.60
CA TRP A 377 0.12 4.46 -19.73
C TRP A 377 -0.61 3.63 -20.77
N ASP A 378 0.09 3.27 -21.85
CA ASP A 378 -0.47 2.47 -22.94
C ASP A 378 0.40 1.22 -23.19
N GLU A 379 -0.28 0.08 -23.35
CA GLU A 379 0.33 -1.18 -23.77
C GLU A 379 -0.29 -1.62 -25.11
N ASP A 380 0.48 -1.46 -26.21
CA ASP A 380 -0.03 -1.48 -27.60
C ASP A 380 0.48 -2.67 -28.47
N ARG A 381 -0.30 -2.88 -29.54
CA ARG A 381 -0.80 -4.06 -30.27
C ARG A 381 0.17 -4.90 -31.12
N ALA A 382 0.00 -6.22 -31.05
CA ALA A 382 -0.46 -7.08 -32.16
C ALA A 382 -0.67 -8.54 -31.71
N VAL A 383 -1.57 -9.26 -32.39
CA VAL A 383 -1.97 -10.66 -32.10
C VAL A 383 -0.79 -11.65 -32.25
N GLY A 384 -0.59 -12.53 -31.25
CA GLY A 384 0.18 -13.77 -31.43
C GLY A 384 1.20 -14.11 -30.32
N TYR A 385 1.58 -13.15 -29.48
CA TYR A 385 2.49 -13.37 -28.35
C TYR A 385 2.06 -12.55 -27.14
N VAL A 386 1.98 -13.21 -25.99
CA VAL A 386 1.50 -12.59 -24.74
C VAL A 386 2.64 -11.83 -24.06
N GLY A 387 2.50 -10.51 -23.93
CA GLY A 387 3.40 -9.69 -23.12
C GLY A 387 3.14 -9.91 -21.62
N LYS A 388 4.12 -9.57 -20.77
CA LYS A 388 4.03 -9.76 -19.33
C LYS A 388 4.47 -8.52 -18.58
N MET A 389 3.68 -8.10 -17.60
CA MET A 389 4.11 -7.10 -16.62
C MET A 389 4.09 -7.67 -15.22
N TYR A 390 5.15 -7.33 -14.48
CA TYR A 390 5.32 -7.66 -13.07
C TYR A 390 5.47 -6.37 -12.26
N GLY A 391 4.51 -6.05 -11.40
CA GLY A 391 4.60 -4.85 -10.56
C GLY A 391 3.29 -4.08 -10.48
N ALA A 392 3.35 -2.76 -10.58
CA ALA A 392 2.19 -1.91 -10.31
C ALA A 392 2.22 -0.63 -11.16
N VAL A 393 1.04 -0.17 -11.59
CA VAL A 393 0.87 1.06 -12.38
C VAL A 393 -0.06 2.02 -11.66
N LEU A 394 0.39 3.26 -11.53
CA LEU A 394 -0.44 4.42 -11.23
C LEU A 394 -0.28 5.42 -12.37
N ALA A 395 -1.34 5.75 -13.07
CA ALA A 395 -1.32 6.76 -14.14
C ALA A 395 -2.55 7.67 -14.09
N ASP A 396 -2.58 8.73 -14.90
CA ASP A 396 -3.84 9.47 -15.10
C ASP A 396 -4.85 8.59 -15.84
N THR A 397 -4.43 8.10 -17.01
CA THR A 397 -5.16 7.13 -17.81
C THR A 397 -4.32 5.88 -18.00
N VAL A 398 -4.94 4.71 -17.85
CA VAL A 398 -4.32 3.42 -18.17
C VAL A 398 -5.13 2.75 -19.26
N ASP A 399 -4.53 2.52 -20.42
CA ASP A 399 -5.04 1.67 -21.48
C ASP A 399 -4.16 0.43 -21.59
N VAL A 400 -4.76 -0.74 -21.44
CA VAL A 400 -4.10 -2.02 -21.67
C VAL A 400 -4.78 -2.67 -22.86
N ASP A 401 -4.06 -2.75 -23.98
CA ASP A 401 -4.52 -3.41 -25.18
C ASP A 401 -4.00 -4.86 -25.30
N ARG A 402 -4.71 -5.63 -26.12
CA ARG A 402 -4.75 -7.10 -26.23
C ARG A 402 -3.46 -7.87 -25.90
N ASP A 403 -3.68 -9.09 -25.40
CA ASP A 403 -2.68 -10.15 -25.23
C ASP A 403 -1.56 -9.76 -24.25
N PHE A 404 -1.94 -9.26 -23.09
CA PHE A 404 -1.03 -8.94 -22.00
C PHE A 404 -1.44 -9.59 -20.68
N MET A 405 -0.47 -10.01 -19.89
CA MET A 405 -0.68 -10.56 -18.56
C MET A 405 -0.04 -9.65 -17.52
N PHE A 406 -0.88 -9.02 -16.71
CA PHE A 406 -0.43 -8.16 -15.63
C PHE A 406 -0.43 -8.97 -14.33
N THR A 407 0.72 -9.04 -13.68
CA THR A 407 0.89 -9.73 -12.41
C THR A 407 1.40 -8.76 -11.38
N TYR A 408 0.60 -8.50 -10.34
CA TYR A 408 1.09 -7.65 -9.27
C TYR A 408 2.17 -8.35 -8.44
N ASP A 409 3.25 -7.61 -8.15
CA ASP A 409 4.35 -8.04 -7.30
C ASP A 409 4.22 -7.33 -5.94
N PRO A 410 4.11 -8.05 -4.80
CA PRO A 410 4.01 -7.47 -3.45
C PRO A 410 5.13 -6.55 -3.02
N THR A 411 6.27 -6.59 -3.71
CA THR A 411 7.37 -5.66 -3.48
C THR A 411 7.17 -4.30 -4.18
N ALA A 412 6.19 -4.18 -5.09
CA ALA A 412 5.84 -2.94 -5.77
C ALA A 412 5.01 -2.01 -4.86
N GLU A 413 5.57 -0.84 -4.55
CA GLU A 413 4.97 0.13 -3.63
C GLU A 413 4.54 1.39 -4.41
N ILE A 414 3.26 1.50 -4.81
CA ILE A 414 2.71 2.73 -5.42
C ILE A 414 2.72 3.90 -4.43
N ALA A 415 2.43 3.60 -3.15
CA ALA A 415 2.47 4.54 -2.04
C ALA A 415 2.78 3.79 -0.73
N PRO A 416 3.22 4.47 0.35
CA PRO A 416 3.40 3.85 1.66
C PRO A 416 2.06 3.28 2.19
N PRO A 417 2.04 2.08 2.79
CA PRO A 417 0.81 1.45 3.29
C PRO A 417 0.10 2.32 4.31
N THR A 418 -1.19 2.60 4.08
CA THR A 418 -2.08 3.19 5.08
C THR A 418 -2.71 2.08 5.93
N TYR A 419 -2.62 2.21 7.25
CA TYR A 419 -3.14 1.21 8.18
C TYR A 419 -4.51 1.60 8.73
N SER A 420 -5.42 0.65 8.62
CA SER A 420 -6.84 0.61 8.97
C SER A 420 -7.20 -0.36 10.10
N ASN A 421 -8.48 -0.46 10.46
CA ASN A 421 -9.07 -1.61 11.15
C ASN A 421 -8.20 -2.12 12.32
N PHE A 422 -7.90 -1.24 13.29
CA PHE A 422 -7.07 -1.57 14.46
C PHE A 422 -7.82 -2.46 15.46
N THR A 423 -8.09 -3.69 15.06
CA THR A 423 -8.86 -4.68 15.83
C THR A 423 -7.99 -5.77 16.43
N LEU A 424 -6.73 -5.90 16.00
CA LEU A 424 -5.82 -6.93 16.49
C LEU A 424 -5.05 -6.44 17.71
N LEU A 425 -5.44 -6.92 18.89
CA LEU A 425 -4.71 -6.68 20.13
C LEU A 425 -3.36 -7.42 20.11
N ARG A 426 -2.25 -6.68 20.29
CA ARG A 426 -0.91 -7.26 20.38
C ARG A 426 -0.38 -7.36 21.80
N SER A 427 -0.66 -6.35 22.61
CA SER A 427 -0.32 -6.36 24.03
C SER A 427 -1.22 -5.41 24.81
N TRP A 428 -1.41 -5.69 26.10
CA TRP A 428 -2.06 -4.77 27.02
C TRP A 428 -1.39 -4.82 28.40
N LYS A 429 -1.50 -3.72 29.15
CA LYS A 429 -1.01 -3.59 30.51
C LYS A 429 -1.96 -2.72 31.32
N ASP A 430 -2.30 -3.18 32.51
CA ASP A 430 -3.04 -2.46 33.54
C ASP A 430 -2.06 -1.87 34.57
N GLN A 431 -2.25 -0.61 34.93
CA GLN A 431 -1.39 0.17 35.84
C GLN A 431 -2.22 0.92 36.89
#